data_AF-A0A847I739-F1
#
_entry.id   AF-A0A847I739-F1
#
_cell.length_a   1.000
_cell.length_b   1.000
_cell.length_c   1.000
_cell.angle_alpha   90.00
_cell.angle_beta   90.00
_cell.angle_gamma   90.00
#
_symmetry.space_group_name_H-M   'P 1'
#
loop_
_entity.id
_entity.type
_entity.pdbx_description
1 polymer ?
#
loop_
_entity_poly.entity_id
_entity_poly.type
_entity_poly.pdbx_seq_one_letter_code
_entity_poly.pdbx_strand_id
1 'polypeptide(L)'
;MLRIAKASRAGKQMDESERMFQDYLDTHGVSFDFEPKIEGKQKRPDFRVTWSGHVLLCEVKGLYGTQPRPRAANFDPYRSIRKEIHEVRRQFREYKTENCCVLILHNVSDWAFRDWPRVLVAAMLGDDGLEIPFDPERGILLRNQARHAHLGRGKMRDQKSGRVQNTGISAIAVLSERTISNPRFEAAYNERISELKARTGAEPTAAQRLEIRMALYSEIPVSLGVCPRISVVENPFARIPLPPEVFCGPWDERYRFDRTLPGIERVFAGDALKQAEREDHDDILQHIEEFCQEVVRHFAPQRIVLFGSHAYGRAEAGSDVDLLVVFPGDAPAADRAIEIQKRISRSFPLDLLTISAGELAHRLKLNDP
;
A
#
# COMPACT_ATOMS: atom_id res chain seq x y z
N MET A 1 14.02 -14.68 -24.64
CA MET A 1 13.38 -14.20 -25.90
C MET A 1 14.07 -12.90 -26.28
N LEU A 2 14.59 -12.78 -27.52
CA LEU A 2 15.44 -11.68 -27.96
C LEU A 2 14.77 -10.30 -27.77
N ARG A 3 15.40 -9.41 -26.99
CA ARG A 3 15.08 -7.99 -26.92
C ARG A 3 15.48 -7.32 -28.24
N ILE A 4 14.50 -6.86 -29.02
CA ILE A 4 14.75 -5.96 -30.15
C ILE A 4 14.94 -4.57 -29.56
N ALA A 5 16.19 -4.18 -29.33
CA ALA A 5 16.54 -2.80 -29.03
C ALA A 5 16.29 -1.94 -30.28
N LYS A 6 15.22 -1.14 -30.29
CA LYS A 6 15.10 -0.04 -31.24
C LYS A 6 16.09 1.06 -30.82
N ALA A 7 17.04 1.34 -31.71
CA ALA A 7 18.11 2.30 -31.52
C ALA A 7 17.59 3.71 -31.17
N SER A 8 18.06 4.27 -30.05
CA SER A 8 17.85 5.68 -29.71
C SER A 8 18.74 6.56 -30.58
N ARG A 9 18.15 7.35 -31.49
CA ARG A 9 18.83 8.48 -32.15
C ARG A 9 18.99 9.62 -31.14
N ALA A 10 20.19 10.25 -31.14
CA ALA A 10 20.61 11.44 -30.39
C ALA A 10 19.49 12.22 -29.66
N GLY A 11 19.28 11.91 -28.38
CA GLY A 11 18.29 12.50 -27.47
C GLY A 11 18.75 12.38 -26.02
N LYS A 12 18.02 12.97 -25.07
CA LYS A 12 18.29 12.87 -23.62
C LYS A 12 18.48 11.39 -23.26
N GLN A 13 19.52 11.07 -22.49
CA GLN A 13 19.63 9.74 -21.91
C GLN A 13 18.60 9.63 -20.79
N MET A 14 17.76 8.60 -20.85
CA MET A 14 16.77 8.33 -19.80
C MET A 14 17.48 8.22 -18.44
N ASP A 15 16.89 8.77 -17.40
CA ASP A 15 17.31 8.49 -16.03
C ASP A 15 16.81 7.12 -15.54
N GLU A 16 17.10 6.77 -14.29
CA GLU A 16 16.68 5.50 -13.68
C GLU A 16 15.15 5.35 -13.62
N SER A 17 14.45 6.42 -13.27
CA SER A 17 12.98 6.39 -13.14
C SER A 17 12.31 6.30 -14.51
N GLU A 18 12.84 7.00 -15.51
CA GLU A 18 12.38 6.93 -16.89
C GLU A 18 12.61 5.54 -17.49
N ARG A 19 13.77 4.91 -17.23
CA ARG A 19 14.04 3.53 -17.65
C ARG A 19 13.08 2.53 -17.01
N MET A 20 12.83 2.68 -15.71
CA MET A 20 11.87 1.80 -15.02
C MET A 20 10.46 1.95 -15.59
N PHE A 21 10.05 3.18 -15.94
CA PHE A 21 8.75 3.40 -16.57
C PHE A 21 8.71 2.83 -18.00
N GLN A 22 9.81 2.94 -18.76
CA GLN A 22 9.94 2.25 -20.04
C GLN A 22 9.78 0.73 -19.86
N ASP A 23 10.48 0.11 -18.90
CA ASP A 23 10.37 -1.32 -18.63
C ASP A 23 8.93 -1.73 -18.25
N TYR A 24 8.23 -0.88 -17.50
CA TYR A 24 6.79 -1.05 -17.23
C TYR A 24 5.97 -1.04 -18.53
N LEU A 25 6.16 -0.07 -19.41
CA LEU A 25 5.41 0.00 -20.69
C LEU A 25 5.71 -1.19 -21.60
N ASP A 26 6.98 -1.59 -21.70
CA ASP A 26 7.43 -2.72 -22.50
C ASP A 26 6.84 -4.05 -22.01
N THR A 27 6.79 -4.27 -20.69
CA THR A 27 6.18 -5.49 -20.10
C THR A 27 4.67 -5.57 -20.33
N HIS A 28 4.01 -4.44 -20.55
CA HIS A 28 2.58 -4.38 -20.89
C HIS A 28 2.32 -4.34 -22.40
N GLY A 29 3.36 -4.37 -23.23
CA GLY A 29 3.23 -4.31 -24.70
C GLY A 29 2.65 -2.98 -25.18
N VAL A 30 2.88 -1.90 -24.45
CA VAL A 30 2.28 -0.59 -24.68
C VAL A 30 3.21 0.28 -25.51
N SER A 31 2.69 0.86 -26.60
CA SER A 31 3.47 1.75 -27.46
C SER A 31 3.68 3.12 -26.82
N PHE A 32 4.89 3.64 -26.93
CA PHE A 32 5.22 4.98 -26.45
C PHE A 32 6.23 5.70 -27.35
N ASP A 33 6.22 7.03 -27.25
CA ASP A 33 7.29 7.91 -27.75
C ASP A 33 7.95 8.61 -26.56
N PHE A 34 9.28 8.57 -26.51
CA PHE A 34 10.08 9.31 -25.52
C PHE A 34 10.43 10.71 -26.03
N GLU A 35 10.32 11.72 -25.16
CA GLU A 35 10.47 13.16 -25.46
C GLU A 35 9.72 13.61 -26.75
N PRO A 36 8.42 13.32 -26.88
CA PRO A 36 7.64 13.66 -28.07
C PRO A 36 7.68 15.15 -28.38
N LYS A 37 7.91 15.49 -29.65
CA LYS A 37 7.67 16.84 -30.17
C LYS A 37 6.18 16.96 -30.48
N ILE A 38 5.49 17.86 -29.77
CA ILE A 38 4.08 18.15 -29.99
C ILE A 38 3.95 19.52 -30.62
N GLU A 39 3.26 19.59 -31.77
CA GLU A 39 3.10 20.80 -32.55
C GLU A 39 2.41 21.90 -31.73
N GLY A 40 2.94 23.13 -31.82
CA GLY A 40 2.40 24.28 -31.08
C GLY A 40 2.65 24.28 -29.57
N LYS A 41 3.41 23.32 -29.02
CA LYS A 41 3.71 23.22 -27.58
C LYS A 41 5.21 23.40 -27.32
N GLN A 42 5.55 24.11 -26.24
CA GLN A 42 6.95 24.38 -25.90
C GLN A 42 7.53 23.34 -24.96
N LYS A 43 6.72 22.92 -23.99
CA LYS A 43 7.12 21.95 -22.97
C LYS A 43 6.96 20.54 -23.52
N ARG A 44 7.94 19.65 -23.33
CA ARG A 44 7.82 18.25 -23.76
C ARG A 44 7.60 17.38 -22.53
N PRO A 45 6.50 16.59 -22.46
CA PRO A 45 6.41 15.53 -21.47
C PRO A 45 7.48 14.47 -21.73
N ASP A 46 7.88 13.72 -20.71
CA ASP A 46 8.86 12.65 -20.88
C ASP A 46 8.33 11.55 -21.82
N PHE A 47 7.05 11.18 -21.73
CA PHE A 47 6.44 10.12 -22.55
C PHE A 47 5.10 10.53 -23.16
N ARG A 48 4.86 10.13 -24.41
CA ARG A 48 3.52 9.97 -24.99
C ARG A 48 3.22 8.48 -25.08
N VAL A 49 2.20 8.03 -24.35
CA VAL A 49 1.82 6.62 -24.25
C VAL A 49 0.49 6.39 -24.95
N THR A 50 0.38 5.32 -25.74
CA THR A 50 -0.89 4.89 -26.34
C THR A 50 -1.35 3.59 -25.67
N TRP A 51 -2.31 3.70 -24.76
CA TRP A 51 -2.81 2.58 -23.94
C TRP A 51 -4.29 2.35 -24.23
N SER A 52 -4.66 1.15 -24.70
CA SER A 52 -6.05 0.81 -25.07
C SER A 52 -6.71 1.85 -26.00
N GLY A 53 -5.94 2.45 -26.92
CA GLY A 53 -6.42 3.49 -27.83
C GLY A 53 -6.46 4.91 -27.25
N HIS A 54 -6.17 5.09 -25.96
CA HIS A 54 -6.07 6.40 -25.32
C HIS A 54 -4.64 6.93 -25.38
N VAL A 55 -4.51 8.21 -25.73
CA VAL A 55 -3.22 8.91 -25.70
C VAL A 55 -3.05 9.60 -24.35
N LEU A 56 -1.95 9.29 -23.66
CA LEU A 56 -1.57 9.83 -22.38
C LEU A 56 -0.26 10.60 -22.52
N LEU A 57 -0.13 11.71 -21.80
CA LEU A 57 1.14 12.41 -21.64
C LEU A 57 1.64 12.18 -20.22
N CYS A 58 2.74 11.45 -20.08
CA CYS A 58 3.29 11.09 -18.79
C CYS A 58 4.56 11.88 -18.53
N GLU A 59 4.68 12.41 -17.32
CA GLU A 59 5.92 13.00 -16.81
C GLU A 59 6.42 12.14 -15.66
N VAL A 60 7.69 11.74 -15.69
CA VAL A 60 8.29 10.85 -14.70
C VAL A 60 9.16 11.67 -13.75
N LYS A 61 9.02 11.43 -12.44
CA LYS A 61 9.80 12.10 -11.40
C LYS A 61 10.28 11.12 -10.33
N GLY A 62 11.60 11.11 -10.15
CA GLY A 62 12.23 10.48 -9.00
C GLY A 62 12.01 11.28 -7.72
N LEU A 63 11.66 10.60 -6.62
CA LEU A 63 11.55 11.19 -5.29
C LEU A 63 12.86 11.00 -4.51
N TYR A 64 13.33 12.08 -3.89
CA TYR A 64 14.58 12.13 -3.13
C TYR A 64 14.32 12.79 -1.78
N GLY A 65 14.75 12.12 -0.70
CA GLY A 65 14.56 12.60 0.66
C GLY A 65 15.59 13.68 1.01
N THR A 66 15.18 14.65 1.84
CA THR A 66 16.13 15.67 2.31
C THR A 66 17.16 15.07 3.28
N GLN A 67 18.41 15.49 3.09
CA GLN A 67 19.57 15.12 3.91
C GLN A 67 20.15 16.38 4.59
N PRO A 68 20.53 16.32 5.88
CA PRO A 68 20.35 15.20 6.80
C PRO A 68 18.87 14.98 7.18
N ARG A 69 18.53 13.80 7.72
CA ARG A 69 17.17 13.50 8.19
C ARG A 69 16.76 14.54 9.27
N PRO A 70 15.60 15.20 9.16
CA PRO A 70 15.09 16.10 10.18
C PRO A 70 14.90 15.37 11.52
N ARG A 71 15.01 16.12 12.62
CA ARG A 71 14.53 15.63 13.94
C ARG A 71 13.01 15.45 13.88
N ALA A 72 12.48 14.49 14.66
CA ALA A 72 11.09 14.00 14.57
C ALA A 72 9.99 15.07 14.49
N ALA A 73 10.20 16.26 15.07
CA ALA A 73 9.19 17.33 15.11
C ALA A 73 8.81 17.95 13.74
N ASN A 74 9.58 17.74 12.66
CA ASN A 74 9.33 18.34 11.34
C ASN A 74 9.07 17.32 10.22
N PHE A 75 8.51 16.15 10.56
CA PHE A 75 8.20 15.12 9.56
C PHE A 75 7.00 15.53 8.67
N ASP A 76 7.25 15.72 7.37
CA ASP A 76 6.21 15.95 6.34
C ASP A 76 6.39 14.91 5.23
N PRO A 77 5.62 13.80 5.24
CA PRO A 77 5.77 12.72 4.25
C PRO A 77 5.29 13.13 2.84
N TYR A 78 4.64 14.29 2.71
CA TYR A 78 4.05 14.74 1.45
C TYR A 78 4.97 15.70 0.67
N ARG A 79 6.06 16.15 1.28
CA ARG A 79 6.85 17.29 0.79
C ARG A 79 7.41 17.07 -0.61
N SER A 80 8.04 15.93 -0.87
CA SER A 80 8.64 15.59 -2.17
C SER A 80 7.57 15.50 -3.26
N ILE A 81 6.49 14.76 -3.01
CA ILE A 81 5.33 14.65 -3.91
C ILE A 81 4.76 16.04 -4.25
N ARG A 82 4.57 16.88 -3.22
CA ARG A 82 4.02 18.24 -3.37
C ARG A 82 4.94 19.16 -4.18
N LYS A 83 6.26 18.96 -4.12
CA LYS A 83 7.24 19.65 -4.96
C LYS A 83 7.04 19.24 -6.41
N GLU A 84 7.00 17.95 -6.70
CA GLU A 84 6.83 17.43 -8.06
C GLU A 84 5.49 17.86 -8.70
N ILE A 85 4.38 17.80 -7.95
CA ILE A 85 3.08 18.34 -8.42
C ILE A 85 3.19 19.81 -8.83
N HIS A 86 3.92 20.62 -8.05
CA HIS A 86 4.07 22.06 -8.32
C HIS A 86 4.97 22.36 -9.51
N GLU A 87 5.95 21.50 -9.79
CA GLU A 87 6.81 21.62 -10.97
C GLU A 87 6.05 21.21 -12.24
N VAL A 88 5.44 20.02 -12.23
CA VAL A 88 4.79 19.41 -13.39
C VAL A 88 3.50 20.14 -13.78
N ARG A 89 2.76 20.76 -12.84
CA ARG A 89 1.56 21.55 -13.21
C ARG A 89 1.84 22.66 -14.22
N ARG A 90 3.07 23.22 -14.24
CA ARG A 90 3.44 24.28 -15.18
C ARG A 90 3.58 23.73 -16.59
N GLN A 91 4.12 22.52 -16.69
CA GLN A 91 4.31 21.78 -17.93
C GLN A 91 2.97 21.33 -18.51
N PHE A 92 2.13 20.69 -17.71
CA PHE A 92 0.81 20.20 -18.13
C PHE A 92 -0.20 21.32 -18.42
N ARG A 93 0.11 22.57 -18.09
CA ARG A 93 -0.77 23.71 -18.35
C ARG A 93 -1.12 23.87 -19.83
N GLU A 94 -0.19 23.55 -20.73
CA GLU A 94 -0.38 23.64 -22.20
C GLU A 94 -1.20 22.47 -22.77
N TYR A 95 -1.40 21.41 -21.99
CA TYR A 95 -1.97 20.13 -22.44
C TYR A 95 -3.36 19.81 -21.87
N LYS A 96 -3.72 20.46 -20.76
CA LYS A 96 -4.91 20.17 -19.93
C LYS A 96 -6.26 20.15 -20.66
N THR A 97 -6.38 20.70 -21.87
CA THR A 97 -7.63 20.75 -22.66
C THR A 97 -7.76 19.65 -23.69
N GLU A 98 -6.67 18.95 -24.00
CA GLU A 98 -6.59 18.05 -25.15
C GLU A 98 -6.09 16.66 -24.76
N ASN A 99 -5.35 16.53 -23.66
CA ASN A 99 -4.67 15.29 -23.30
C ASN A 99 -4.91 14.91 -21.84
N CYS A 100 -4.99 13.61 -21.59
CA CYS A 100 -4.89 13.04 -20.25
C CYS A 100 -3.41 13.07 -19.81
N CYS A 101 -3.07 13.98 -18.89
CA CYS A 101 -1.71 14.07 -18.36
C CYS A 101 -1.57 13.33 -17.02
N VAL A 102 -0.53 12.52 -16.85
CA VAL A 102 -0.29 11.71 -15.65
C VAL A 102 1.09 12.01 -15.09
N LEU A 103 1.17 12.27 -13.78
CA LEU A 103 2.45 12.35 -13.08
C LEU A 103 2.82 10.96 -12.56
N ILE A 104 3.94 10.41 -13.05
CA ILE A 104 4.51 9.14 -12.58
C ILE A 104 5.60 9.46 -11.56
N LEU A 105 5.49 8.92 -10.35
CA LEU A 105 6.46 9.08 -9.27
C LEU A 105 7.20 7.77 -9.05
N HIS A 106 8.51 7.82 -8.91
CA HIS A 106 9.34 6.67 -8.55
C HIS A 106 10.14 7.02 -7.30
N ASN A 107 10.05 6.20 -6.24
CA ASN A 107 10.80 6.48 -5.02
C ASN A 107 12.25 5.99 -5.13
N VAL A 108 13.17 6.90 -5.48
CA VAL A 108 14.59 6.57 -5.62
C VAL A 108 15.27 6.50 -4.26
N SER A 109 15.04 7.49 -3.38
CA SER A 109 15.71 7.54 -2.07
C SER A 109 14.99 8.39 -1.02
N ASP A 110 13.70 8.67 -1.21
CA ASP A 110 12.93 9.41 -0.21
C ASP A 110 12.55 8.50 0.96
N TRP A 111 13.31 8.65 2.05
CA TRP A 111 13.09 7.93 3.30
C TRP A 111 11.77 8.30 3.98
N ALA A 112 11.18 9.46 3.67
CA ALA A 112 9.90 9.90 4.24
C ALA A 112 8.70 9.39 3.42
N PHE A 113 8.93 9.02 2.16
CA PHE A 113 7.88 8.50 1.30
C PHE A 113 7.39 7.12 1.78
N ARG A 114 6.08 6.89 1.63
CA ARG A 114 5.43 5.60 1.83
C ARG A 114 4.56 5.36 0.61
N ASP A 115 4.69 4.19 -0.01
CA ASP A 115 3.92 3.79 -1.20
C ASP A 115 2.51 3.36 -0.79
N TRP A 116 1.76 4.31 -0.20
CA TRP A 116 0.39 4.14 0.24
C TRP A 116 -0.50 5.13 -0.52
N PRO A 117 -1.63 4.69 -1.12
CA PRO A 117 -2.52 5.56 -1.90
C PRO A 117 -2.98 6.81 -1.13
N ARG A 118 -3.21 6.67 0.18
CA ARG A 118 -3.57 7.80 1.07
C ARG A 118 -2.53 8.91 1.09
N VAL A 119 -1.25 8.60 0.95
CA VAL A 119 -0.18 9.61 0.94
C VAL A 119 -0.31 10.51 -0.30
N LEU A 120 -0.68 9.95 -1.45
CA LEU A 120 -0.94 10.73 -2.66
C LEU A 120 -2.20 11.59 -2.49
N VAL A 121 -3.28 11.03 -1.93
CA VAL A 121 -4.51 11.78 -1.64
C VAL A 121 -4.23 12.95 -0.71
N ALA A 122 -3.46 12.74 0.34
CA ALA A 122 -3.08 13.80 1.28
C ALA A 122 -2.17 14.86 0.63
N ALA A 123 -1.28 14.45 -0.29
CA ALA A 123 -0.51 15.39 -1.10
C ALA A 123 -1.41 16.21 -2.04
N MET A 124 -2.43 15.59 -2.63
CA MET A 124 -3.36 16.19 -3.60
C MET A 124 -4.41 17.09 -2.94
N LEU A 125 -5.11 16.62 -1.93
CA LEU A 125 -6.30 17.28 -1.36
C LEU A 125 -6.00 17.99 -0.04
N GLY A 126 -4.97 17.53 0.66
CA GLY A 126 -4.43 18.13 1.87
C GLY A 126 -4.23 17.11 2.98
N ASP A 127 -3.49 17.52 4.01
CA ASP A 127 -3.10 16.67 5.15
C ASP A 127 -4.29 15.87 5.67
N ASP A 128 -4.08 14.56 5.83
CA ASP A 128 -5.14 13.62 6.22
C ASP A 128 -5.65 13.94 7.63
N GLY A 129 -6.95 13.83 7.80
CA GLY A 129 -7.66 14.19 9.01
C GLY A 129 -9.04 13.56 9.06
N LEU A 130 -9.58 13.45 10.27
CA LEU A 130 -10.90 12.89 10.52
C LEU A 130 -11.77 13.95 11.20
N GLU A 131 -12.88 14.29 10.57
CA GLU A 131 -13.88 15.19 11.16
C GLU A 131 -15.06 14.34 11.64
N ILE A 132 -15.30 14.35 12.95
CA ILE A 132 -16.44 13.70 13.59
C ILE A 132 -17.31 14.80 14.20
N PRO A 133 -18.51 15.08 13.64
CA PRO A 133 -19.41 16.04 14.24
C PRO A 133 -19.96 15.51 15.58
N PHE A 134 -20.43 16.41 16.44
CA PHE A 134 -21.00 16.08 17.75
C PHE A 134 -22.20 16.96 18.07
N ASP A 135 -23.11 16.43 18.89
CA ASP A 135 -24.23 17.17 19.48
C ASP A 135 -23.71 17.85 20.77
N PRO A 136 -23.59 19.19 20.80
CA PRO A 136 -23.02 19.89 21.96
C PRO A 136 -23.96 19.90 23.17
N GLU A 137 -25.28 19.77 22.96
CA GLU A 137 -26.25 19.77 24.06
C GLU A 137 -26.28 18.40 24.74
N ARG A 138 -26.13 17.33 23.97
CA ARG A 138 -26.13 15.95 24.49
C ARG A 138 -24.74 15.42 24.83
N GLY A 139 -23.68 16.06 24.32
CA GLY A 139 -22.30 15.59 24.48
C GLY A 139 -22.00 14.28 23.74
N ILE A 140 -22.69 14.02 22.62
CA ILE A 140 -22.59 12.74 21.88
C ILE A 140 -21.93 12.95 20.51
N LEU A 141 -20.95 12.11 20.17
CA LEU A 141 -20.37 12.06 18.83
C LEU A 141 -21.34 11.44 17.81
N LEU A 142 -21.49 12.09 16.66
CA LEU A 142 -22.29 11.62 15.54
C LEU A 142 -21.40 10.78 14.59
N ARG A 143 -20.96 9.61 15.06
CA ARG A 143 -19.97 8.76 14.36
C ARG A 143 -20.39 8.36 12.94
N ASN A 144 -21.69 8.17 12.71
CA ASN A 144 -22.24 7.85 11.38
C ASN A 144 -22.16 9.01 10.37
N GLN A 145 -21.79 10.20 10.82
CA GLN A 145 -21.56 11.38 9.99
C GLN A 145 -20.07 11.74 9.89
N ALA A 146 -19.18 10.87 10.38
CA ALA A 146 -17.75 11.07 10.27
C ALA A 146 -17.31 11.08 8.80
N ARG A 147 -16.39 11.99 8.48
CA ARG A 147 -15.86 12.16 7.12
C ARG A 147 -14.36 12.40 7.13
N HIS A 148 -13.69 12.01 6.04
CA HIS A 148 -12.31 12.43 5.84
C HIS A 148 -12.25 13.94 5.60
N ALA A 149 -11.34 14.58 6.31
CA ALA A 149 -11.08 16.01 6.24
C ALA A 149 -9.64 16.26 5.78
N HIS A 150 -9.46 17.23 4.90
CA HIS A 150 -8.14 17.65 4.44
C HIS A 150 -7.78 18.98 5.08
N LEU A 151 -6.94 18.93 6.12
CA LEU A 151 -6.71 20.03 7.06
C LEU A 151 -5.85 21.16 6.50
N GLY A 152 -5.01 20.87 5.50
CA GLY A 152 -3.91 21.77 5.14
C GLY A 152 -3.22 21.42 3.81
N ARG A 153 -2.70 22.41 3.07
CA ARG A 153 -1.57 22.27 2.12
C ARG A 153 -1.77 21.40 0.87
N GLY A 154 -3.00 20.98 0.57
CA GLY A 154 -3.35 20.26 -0.66
C GLY A 154 -2.95 21.01 -1.93
N LYS A 155 -2.69 20.27 -3.01
CA LYS A 155 -2.27 20.86 -4.30
C LYS A 155 -3.37 20.99 -5.33
N MET A 156 -4.50 20.30 -5.20
CA MET A 156 -5.59 20.33 -6.18
C MET A 156 -6.73 21.28 -5.80
N ARG A 157 -6.77 21.77 -4.56
CA ARG A 157 -7.71 22.80 -4.12
C ARG A 157 -7.01 23.75 -3.15
N ASP A 158 -7.16 25.05 -3.37
CA ASP A 158 -6.79 26.02 -2.35
C ASP A 158 -7.82 25.95 -1.21
N GLN A 159 -7.36 25.57 -0.01
CA GLN A 159 -8.27 25.30 1.10
C GLN A 159 -8.82 26.58 1.74
N LYS A 160 -8.12 27.72 1.62
CA LYS A 160 -8.57 29.01 2.17
C LYS A 160 -9.74 29.57 1.35
N SER A 161 -9.63 29.55 0.03
CA SER A 161 -10.65 30.08 -0.88
C SER A 161 -11.65 29.02 -1.36
N GLY A 162 -11.36 27.73 -1.15
CA GLY A 162 -12.13 26.62 -1.71
C GLY A 162 -11.93 26.44 -3.22
N ARG A 163 -11.13 27.28 -3.88
CA ARG A 163 -10.95 27.27 -5.33
C ARG A 163 -10.17 26.05 -5.79
N VAL A 164 -10.74 25.32 -6.75
CA VAL A 164 -10.06 24.23 -7.45
C VAL A 164 -8.87 24.75 -8.26
N GLN A 165 -7.76 24.01 -8.24
CA GLN A 165 -6.54 24.29 -9.01
C GLN A 165 -5.93 22.99 -9.54
N ASN A 166 -4.87 23.09 -10.35
CA ASN A 166 -4.14 21.93 -10.88
C ASN A 166 -5.01 20.88 -11.63
N THR A 167 -6.09 21.32 -12.28
CA THR A 167 -7.00 20.44 -13.06
C THR A 167 -6.37 19.83 -14.31
N GLY A 168 -5.12 20.18 -14.63
CA GLY A 168 -4.40 19.62 -15.78
C GLY A 168 -3.72 18.29 -15.49
N ILE A 169 -3.56 17.92 -14.22
CA ILE A 169 -3.10 16.58 -13.84
C ILE A 169 -4.34 15.70 -13.74
N SER A 170 -4.37 14.60 -14.48
CA SER A 170 -5.50 13.66 -14.54
C SER A 170 -5.43 12.64 -13.41
N ALA A 171 -4.22 12.19 -13.11
CA ALA A 171 -3.92 11.27 -12.02
C ALA A 171 -2.45 11.41 -11.59
N ILE A 172 -2.15 10.92 -10.39
CA ILE A 172 -0.78 10.70 -9.92
C ILE A 172 -0.63 9.19 -9.74
N ALA A 173 0.46 8.65 -10.27
CA ALA A 173 0.78 7.24 -10.21
C ALA A 173 2.13 7.05 -9.51
N VAL A 174 2.27 5.97 -8.73
CA VAL A 174 3.53 5.54 -8.15
C VAL A 174 3.98 4.30 -8.89
N LEU A 175 5.20 4.35 -9.42
CA LEU A 175 5.92 3.27 -10.05
C LEU A 175 6.81 2.61 -9.00
N SER A 176 6.61 1.31 -8.78
CA SER A 176 7.37 0.50 -7.83
C SER A 176 7.60 -0.91 -8.36
N GLU A 177 8.53 -1.64 -7.74
CA GLU A 177 8.78 -3.04 -8.07
C GLU A 177 8.06 -3.96 -7.10
N ARG A 178 7.46 -5.04 -7.61
CA ARG A 178 6.98 -6.14 -6.80
C ARG A 178 7.84 -7.37 -7.02
N THR A 179 8.29 -8.00 -5.94
CA THR A 179 8.93 -9.32 -6.00
C THR A 179 7.88 -10.37 -6.37
N ILE A 180 8.18 -11.16 -7.40
CA ILE A 180 7.33 -12.28 -7.84
C ILE A 180 7.76 -13.51 -7.06
N SER A 181 6.90 -14.04 -6.19
CA SER A 181 7.14 -15.30 -5.47
C SER A 181 7.37 -16.46 -6.44
N ASN A 182 8.19 -17.43 -6.06
CA ASN A 182 8.41 -18.64 -6.85
C ASN A 182 7.50 -19.78 -6.38
N PRO A 183 6.46 -20.16 -7.15
CA PRO A 183 5.54 -21.22 -6.74
C PRO A 183 6.23 -22.58 -6.52
N ARG A 184 7.37 -22.83 -7.17
CA ARG A 184 8.16 -24.05 -6.93
C ARG A 184 8.83 -24.06 -5.57
N PHE A 185 9.24 -22.88 -5.08
CA PHE A 185 9.79 -22.74 -3.74
C PHE A 185 8.71 -23.07 -2.71
N GLU A 186 7.52 -22.46 -2.86
CA GLU A 186 6.39 -22.68 -1.96
C GLU A 186 5.89 -24.13 -2.00
N ALA A 187 5.80 -24.75 -3.18
CA ALA A 187 5.41 -26.15 -3.30
C ALA A 187 6.41 -27.08 -2.58
N ALA A 188 7.72 -26.88 -2.79
CA ALA A 188 8.76 -27.68 -2.13
C ALA A 188 8.80 -27.44 -0.61
N TYR A 189 8.53 -26.20 -0.17
CA TYR A 189 8.39 -25.87 1.24
C TYR A 189 7.21 -26.63 1.86
N ASN A 190 6.03 -26.54 1.26
CA ASN A 190 4.82 -27.20 1.74
C ASN A 190 4.93 -28.73 1.74
N GLU A 191 5.63 -29.31 0.75
CA GLU A 191 5.93 -30.74 0.70
C GLU A 191 6.81 -31.16 1.88
N ARG A 192 7.95 -30.49 2.12
CA ARG A 192 8.84 -30.79 3.26
C ARG A 192 8.15 -30.62 4.62
N ILE A 193 7.26 -29.63 4.74
CA ILE A 193 6.43 -29.43 5.92
C ILE A 193 5.48 -30.61 6.14
N SER A 194 4.81 -31.05 5.07
CA SER A 194 3.88 -32.18 5.12
C SER A 194 4.58 -33.49 5.46
N GLU A 195 5.75 -33.74 4.88
CA GLU A 195 6.60 -34.90 5.19
C GLU A 195 7.06 -34.91 6.64
N LEU A 196 7.52 -33.77 7.15
CA LEU A 196 7.94 -33.65 8.55
C LEU A 196 6.76 -33.95 9.48
N LYS A 197 5.59 -33.37 9.22
CA LYS A 197 4.36 -33.61 9.98
C LYS A 197 3.96 -35.09 9.95
N ALA A 198 4.03 -35.73 8.80
CA ALA A 198 3.76 -37.17 8.67
C ALA A 198 4.74 -38.03 9.48
N ARG A 199 6.02 -37.63 9.55
CA ARG A 199 7.06 -38.34 10.30
C ARG A 199 6.97 -38.14 11.81
N THR A 200 6.64 -36.93 12.28
CA THR A 200 6.62 -36.60 13.71
C THR A 200 5.25 -36.82 14.36
N GLY A 201 4.18 -36.87 13.55
CA GLY A 201 2.80 -36.86 14.05
C GLY A 201 2.39 -35.54 14.70
N ALA A 202 3.19 -34.48 14.57
CA ALA A 202 2.98 -33.19 15.19
C ALA A 202 3.25 -32.06 14.19
N GLU A 203 2.61 -30.91 14.40
CA GLU A 203 2.90 -29.70 13.62
C GLU A 203 4.38 -29.29 13.75
N PRO A 204 5.07 -28.98 12.65
CA PRO A 204 6.43 -28.46 12.68
C PRO A 204 6.53 -27.17 13.51
N THR A 205 7.53 -27.11 14.39
CA THR A 205 7.84 -25.90 15.16
C THR A 205 8.38 -24.79 14.26
N ALA A 206 8.32 -23.53 14.73
CA ALA A 206 8.89 -22.39 14.00
C ALA A 206 10.38 -22.59 13.63
N ALA A 207 11.16 -23.22 14.51
CA ALA A 207 12.57 -23.54 14.25
C ALA A 207 12.73 -24.54 13.10
N GLN A 208 11.91 -25.60 13.07
CA GLN A 208 11.92 -26.60 12.00
C GLN A 208 11.45 -26.01 10.67
N ARG A 209 10.43 -25.15 10.69
CA ARG A 209 9.96 -24.38 9.53
C ARG A 209 11.07 -23.50 8.96
N LEU A 210 11.78 -22.77 9.82
CA LEU A 210 12.91 -21.93 9.41
C LEU A 210 14.05 -22.78 8.83
N GLU A 211 14.39 -23.90 9.45
CA GLU A 211 15.43 -24.82 8.96
C GLU A 211 15.09 -25.36 7.57
N ILE A 212 13.86 -25.82 7.35
CA ILE A 212 13.37 -26.26 6.03
C ILE A 212 13.49 -25.14 5.00
N ARG A 213 13.06 -23.92 5.37
CA ARG A 213 13.10 -22.75 4.48
C ARG A 213 14.54 -22.37 4.12
N MET A 214 15.46 -22.37 5.09
CA MET A 214 16.88 -22.11 4.88
C MET A 214 17.56 -23.17 4.02
N ALA A 215 17.20 -24.45 4.19
CA ALA A 215 17.70 -25.52 3.32
C ALA A 215 17.27 -25.30 1.86
N LEU A 216 16.01 -24.94 1.64
CA LEU A 216 15.48 -24.67 0.30
C LEU A 216 16.10 -23.43 -0.37
N TYR A 217 16.50 -22.40 0.38
CA TYR A 217 17.15 -21.22 -0.19
C TYR A 217 18.40 -21.55 -1.01
N SER A 218 19.10 -22.64 -0.68
CA SER A 218 20.31 -23.07 -1.40
C SER A 218 19.98 -23.88 -2.66
N GLU A 219 18.72 -24.27 -2.87
CA GLU A 219 18.27 -25.19 -3.92
C GLU A 219 17.34 -24.51 -4.94
N ILE A 220 16.41 -23.68 -4.45
CA ILE A 220 15.35 -23.07 -5.24
C ILE A 220 15.34 -21.55 -4.95
N PRO A 221 15.41 -20.69 -5.98
CA PRO A 221 15.24 -19.25 -5.77
C PRO A 221 13.88 -18.94 -5.14
N VAL A 222 13.85 -18.11 -4.10
CA VAL A 222 12.60 -17.71 -3.41
C VAL A 222 11.69 -16.89 -4.32
N SER A 223 12.27 -16.08 -5.19
CA SER A 223 11.55 -15.25 -6.16
C SER A 223 11.94 -15.59 -7.59
N LEU A 224 11.00 -15.38 -8.51
CA LEU A 224 11.23 -15.47 -9.96
C LEU A 224 11.78 -14.17 -10.55
N GLY A 225 11.86 -13.10 -9.74
CA GLY A 225 12.36 -11.78 -10.13
C GLY A 225 11.53 -10.66 -9.54
N VAL A 226 11.63 -9.50 -10.16
CA VAL A 226 10.80 -8.32 -9.88
C VAL A 226 9.97 -7.96 -11.10
N CYS A 227 8.78 -7.42 -10.86
CA CYS A 227 7.91 -6.85 -11.90
C CYS A 227 7.62 -5.40 -11.55
N PRO A 228 7.82 -4.45 -12.49
CA PRO A 228 7.35 -3.09 -12.27
C PRO A 228 5.82 -3.07 -12.27
N ARG A 229 5.26 -2.29 -11.34
CA ARG A 229 3.82 -2.08 -11.19
C ARG A 229 3.53 -0.61 -10.97
N ILE A 230 2.28 -0.23 -11.17
CA ILE A 230 1.78 1.11 -10.88
C ILE A 230 0.61 1.08 -9.88
N SER A 231 0.65 2.00 -8.92
CA SER A 231 -0.50 2.36 -8.06
C SER A 231 -0.99 3.76 -8.42
N VAL A 232 -2.25 3.91 -8.83
CA VAL A 232 -2.79 5.19 -9.34
C VAL A 232 -3.80 5.79 -8.37
N VAL A 233 -3.70 7.10 -8.13
CA VAL A 233 -4.76 7.91 -7.51
C VAL A 233 -5.29 8.92 -8.52
N GLU A 234 -6.58 8.82 -8.84
CA GLU A 234 -7.28 9.73 -9.75
C GLU A 234 -7.38 11.14 -9.14
N ASN A 235 -7.19 12.18 -9.96
CA ASN A 235 -7.48 13.54 -9.53
C ASN A 235 -8.99 13.82 -9.65
N PRO A 236 -9.72 14.01 -8.54
CA PRO A 236 -11.17 14.25 -8.59
C PRO A 236 -11.53 15.60 -9.25
N PHE A 237 -10.54 16.46 -9.49
CA PHE A 237 -10.72 17.75 -10.16
C PHE A 237 -10.07 17.81 -11.56
N ALA A 238 -9.70 16.66 -12.12
CA ALA A 238 -9.14 16.58 -13.46
C ALA A 238 -10.09 17.18 -14.50
N ARG A 239 -9.55 17.97 -15.43
CA ARG A 239 -10.30 18.46 -16.59
C ARG A 239 -10.56 17.34 -17.59
N ILE A 240 -9.57 16.48 -17.79
CA ILE A 240 -9.67 15.25 -18.57
C ILE A 240 -9.40 14.11 -17.58
N PRO A 241 -10.42 13.33 -17.19
CA PRO A 241 -10.23 12.20 -16.29
C PRO A 241 -9.37 11.10 -16.92
N LEU A 242 -8.69 10.31 -16.07
CA LEU A 242 -7.96 9.12 -16.52
C LEU A 242 -8.96 8.05 -17.00
N PRO A 243 -8.83 7.53 -18.24
CA PRO A 243 -9.71 6.47 -18.73
C PRO A 243 -9.63 5.20 -17.85
N PRO A 244 -10.74 4.50 -17.59
CA PRO A 244 -10.78 3.31 -16.73
C PRO A 244 -9.98 2.11 -17.25
N GLU A 245 -9.59 2.09 -18.52
CA GLU A 245 -8.87 0.99 -19.19
C GLU A 245 -7.34 1.13 -19.13
N VAL A 246 -6.85 2.25 -18.60
CA VAL A 246 -5.43 2.62 -18.53
C VAL A 246 -4.81 2.18 -17.21
N PHE A 247 -3.54 1.76 -17.21
CA PHE A 247 -2.81 1.25 -16.04
C PHE A 247 -3.58 0.14 -15.32
N CYS A 248 -4.02 -0.84 -16.12
CA CYS A 248 -4.82 -1.99 -15.68
C CYS A 248 -4.02 -3.30 -15.81
N GLY A 249 -2.72 -3.25 -15.56
CA GLY A 249 -1.85 -4.42 -15.55
C GLY A 249 -2.19 -5.42 -14.45
N PRO A 250 -1.70 -6.68 -14.55
CA PRO A 250 -1.96 -7.72 -13.56
C PRO A 250 -1.53 -7.38 -12.12
N TRP A 251 -0.55 -6.49 -11.98
CA TRP A 251 -0.01 -6.04 -10.68
C TRP A 251 -0.40 -4.60 -10.33
N ASP A 252 -1.19 -3.94 -11.19
CA ASP A 252 -1.56 -2.55 -11.00
C ASP A 252 -2.78 -2.42 -10.10
N GLU A 253 -2.97 -1.22 -9.55
CA GLU A 253 -4.16 -0.87 -8.81
C GLU A 253 -4.50 0.61 -8.98
N ARG A 254 -5.77 0.94 -8.75
CA ARG A 254 -6.28 2.29 -8.92
C ARG A 254 -7.24 2.66 -7.81
N TYR A 255 -7.18 3.93 -7.43
CA TYR A 255 -7.95 4.51 -6.35
C TYR A 255 -8.64 5.79 -6.78
N ARG A 256 -9.85 5.99 -6.27
CA ARG A 256 -10.61 7.22 -6.38
C ARG A 256 -10.83 7.79 -4.99
N PHE A 257 -10.85 9.12 -4.89
CA PHE A 257 -11.19 9.79 -3.64
C PHE A 257 -12.69 9.64 -3.33
N ASP A 258 -12.99 9.24 -2.09
CA ASP A 258 -14.33 9.26 -1.48
C ASP A 258 -14.30 10.20 -0.27
N ARG A 259 -15.39 10.92 0.02
CA ARG A 259 -15.51 11.75 1.22
C ARG A 259 -15.90 10.95 2.47
N THR A 260 -16.49 9.77 2.30
CA THR A 260 -16.83 8.87 3.41
C THR A 260 -15.58 8.17 3.94
N LEU A 261 -15.62 7.55 5.11
CA LEU A 261 -14.52 6.69 5.57
C LEU A 261 -14.56 5.37 4.78
N PRO A 262 -13.45 4.93 4.14
CA PRO A 262 -12.05 5.27 4.45
C PRO A 262 -11.42 6.42 3.63
N GLY A 263 -12.15 7.21 2.86
CA GLY A 263 -11.62 8.40 2.19
C GLY A 263 -11.06 8.12 0.80
N ILE A 264 -10.97 6.84 0.45
CA ILE A 264 -10.59 6.34 -0.85
C ILE A 264 -11.34 5.05 -1.14
N GLU A 265 -11.57 4.80 -2.42
CA GLU A 265 -12.12 3.56 -2.95
C GLU A 265 -11.10 2.95 -3.91
N ARG A 266 -10.75 1.68 -3.71
CA ARG A 266 -9.95 0.92 -4.69
C ARG A 266 -10.87 0.48 -5.82
N VAL A 267 -10.79 1.17 -6.96
CA VAL A 267 -11.67 0.96 -8.11
C VAL A 267 -11.13 -0.09 -9.10
N PHE A 268 -9.85 -0.44 -8.99
CA PHE A 268 -9.23 -1.50 -9.78
C PHE A 268 -8.09 -2.16 -9.00
N ALA A 269 -7.94 -3.47 -9.19
CA ALA A 269 -6.77 -4.23 -8.81
C ALA A 269 -6.58 -5.35 -9.84
N GLY A 270 -5.35 -5.52 -10.33
CA GLY A 270 -5.01 -6.59 -11.25
C GLY A 270 -5.12 -7.97 -10.60
N ASP A 271 -5.32 -9.00 -11.42
CA ASP A 271 -5.64 -10.34 -10.90
C ASP A 271 -4.45 -11.01 -10.21
N ALA A 272 -3.22 -10.75 -10.67
CA ALA A 272 -2.03 -11.25 -9.99
C ALA A 272 -1.86 -10.57 -8.62
N LEU A 273 -2.16 -9.26 -8.54
CA LEU A 273 -2.15 -8.53 -7.27
C LEU A 273 -3.16 -9.10 -6.27
N LYS A 274 -4.41 -9.31 -6.70
CA LYS A 274 -5.45 -9.94 -5.86
C LYS A 274 -5.08 -11.35 -5.43
N GLN A 275 -4.49 -12.14 -6.33
CA GLN A 275 -4.10 -13.52 -6.02
C GLN A 275 -3.00 -13.54 -4.95
N ALA A 276 -1.96 -12.73 -5.13
CA ALA A 276 -0.90 -12.65 -4.15
C ALA A 276 -1.37 -12.07 -2.80
N GLU A 277 -2.29 -11.10 -2.79
CA GLU A 277 -2.90 -10.60 -1.54
C GLU A 277 -3.66 -11.71 -0.78
N ARG A 278 -4.29 -12.65 -1.48
CA ARG A 278 -4.94 -13.81 -0.85
C ARG A 278 -3.92 -14.79 -0.29
N GLU A 279 -2.86 -15.07 -1.05
CA GLU A 279 -1.76 -15.94 -0.59
C GLU A 279 -1.06 -15.35 0.64
N ASP A 280 -0.78 -14.04 0.63
CA ASP A 280 -0.21 -13.31 1.77
C ASP A 280 -1.18 -13.36 2.98
N HIS A 281 -2.50 -13.28 2.75
CA HIS A 281 -3.53 -13.38 3.80
C HIS A 281 -3.64 -14.79 4.39
N ASP A 282 -3.54 -15.84 3.58
CA ASP A 282 -3.56 -17.23 4.05
C ASP A 282 -2.30 -17.55 4.86
N ASP A 283 -1.12 -17.08 4.43
CA ASP A 283 0.15 -17.26 5.15
C ASP A 283 0.15 -16.53 6.51
N ILE A 284 -0.38 -15.31 6.59
CA ILE A 284 -0.50 -14.60 7.88
C ILE A 284 -1.47 -15.32 8.81
N LEU A 285 -2.61 -15.82 8.32
CA LEU A 285 -3.55 -16.58 9.14
C LEU A 285 -2.91 -17.84 9.74
N GLN A 286 -2.11 -18.56 8.94
CA GLN A 286 -1.33 -19.69 9.45
C GLN A 286 -0.38 -19.28 10.57
N HIS A 287 0.38 -18.18 10.41
CA HIS A 287 1.27 -17.68 11.45
C HIS A 287 0.50 -17.23 12.72
N ILE A 288 -0.70 -16.65 12.56
CA ILE A 288 -1.57 -16.26 13.68
C ILE A 288 -2.01 -17.51 14.46
N GLU A 289 -2.45 -18.55 13.76
CA GLU A 289 -2.86 -19.81 14.39
C GLU A 289 -1.71 -20.43 15.19
N GLU A 290 -0.51 -20.47 14.61
CA GLU A 290 0.70 -20.98 15.27
C GLU A 290 1.02 -20.19 16.54
N PHE A 291 1.00 -18.86 16.45
CA PHE A 291 1.19 -17.99 17.61
C PHE A 291 0.14 -18.28 18.70
N CYS A 292 -1.14 -18.38 18.32
CA CYS A 292 -2.23 -18.71 19.25
C CYS A 292 -2.02 -20.07 19.90
N GLN A 293 -1.50 -21.06 19.17
CA GLN A 293 -1.25 -22.40 19.70
C GLN A 293 -0.13 -22.40 20.75
N GLU A 294 0.94 -21.62 20.55
CA GLU A 294 1.98 -21.41 21.56
C GLU A 294 1.43 -20.68 22.80
N VAL A 295 0.54 -19.70 22.60
CA VAL A 295 -0.16 -19.04 23.71
C VAL A 295 -0.96 -20.07 24.52
N VAL A 296 -1.69 -20.96 23.85
CA VAL A 296 -2.45 -22.04 24.51
C VAL A 296 -1.51 -22.96 25.31
N ARG A 297 -0.42 -23.42 24.71
CA ARG A 297 0.54 -24.35 25.34
C ARG A 297 1.21 -23.77 26.58
N HIS A 298 1.58 -22.49 26.55
CA HIS A 298 2.38 -21.89 27.62
C HIS A 298 1.57 -21.16 28.69
N PHE A 299 0.35 -20.71 28.37
CA PHE A 299 -0.39 -19.80 29.23
C PHE A 299 -1.81 -20.27 29.59
N ALA A 300 -2.31 -21.33 28.96
CA ALA A 300 -3.62 -21.93 29.21
C ALA A 300 -4.76 -20.88 29.33
N PRO A 301 -4.98 -20.05 28.29
CA PRO A 301 -6.08 -19.09 28.29
C PRO A 301 -7.42 -19.81 28.20
N GLN A 302 -8.49 -19.12 28.59
CA GLN A 302 -9.86 -19.59 28.42
C GLN A 302 -10.36 -19.39 26.98
N ARG A 303 -9.94 -18.30 26.32
CA ARG A 303 -10.38 -17.96 24.96
C ARG A 303 -9.36 -17.05 24.28
N ILE A 304 -9.21 -17.17 22.97
CA ILE A 304 -8.48 -16.22 22.11
C ILE A 304 -9.44 -15.74 21.02
N VAL A 305 -9.43 -14.44 20.71
CA VAL A 305 -10.30 -13.81 19.70
C VAL A 305 -9.43 -13.00 18.76
N LEU A 306 -9.49 -13.30 17.46
CA LEU A 306 -8.95 -12.47 16.39
C LEU A 306 -10.02 -11.44 15.99
N PHE A 307 -9.64 -10.17 15.96
CA PHE A 307 -10.50 -9.08 15.51
C PHE A 307 -9.73 -8.14 14.57
N GLY A 308 -10.34 -7.01 14.22
CA GLY A 308 -9.68 -6.03 13.36
C GLY A 308 -9.60 -6.46 11.89
N SER A 309 -8.69 -5.84 11.14
CA SER A 309 -8.67 -5.87 9.67
C SER A 309 -8.45 -7.28 9.10
N HIS A 310 -7.62 -8.10 9.74
CA HIS A 310 -7.36 -9.49 9.38
C HIS A 310 -8.59 -10.40 9.55
N ALA A 311 -9.38 -10.18 10.61
CA ALA A 311 -10.62 -10.94 10.84
C ALA A 311 -11.71 -10.65 9.79
N TYR A 312 -11.73 -9.43 9.25
CA TYR A 312 -12.72 -9.01 8.24
C TYR A 312 -12.26 -9.21 6.79
N GLY A 313 -11.05 -9.74 6.54
CA GLY A 313 -10.48 -9.89 5.20
C GLY A 313 -10.21 -8.54 4.51
N ARG A 314 -9.93 -7.49 5.28
CA ARG A 314 -9.68 -6.12 4.80
C ARG A 314 -8.30 -5.58 5.21
N ALA A 315 -7.38 -6.46 5.60
CA ALA A 315 -6.03 -6.08 5.97
C ALA A 315 -5.27 -5.53 4.75
N GLU A 316 -4.69 -4.35 4.90
CA GLU A 316 -3.72 -3.78 3.96
C GLU A 316 -2.30 -4.22 4.33
N ALA A 317 -1.35 -4.07 3.41
CA ALA A 317 0.06 -4.38 3.65
C ALA A 317 0.60 -3.61 4.88
N GLY A 318 1.03 -4.35 5.90
CA GLY A 318 1.53 -3.79 7.16
C GLY A 318 0.48 -3.58 8.26
N SER A 319 -0.77 -4.04 8.07
CA SER A 319 -1.78 -4.02 9.13
C SER A 319 -1.38 -4.92 10.31
N ASP A 320 -1.51 -4.39 11.52
CA ASP A 320 -1.33 -5.16 12.76
C ASP A 320 -2.36 -6.28 12.88
N VAL A 321 -1.96 -7.39 13.48
CA VAL A 321 -2.87 -8.46 13.92
C VAL A 321 -3.44 -8.07 15.28
N ASP A 322 -4.75 -7.99 15.41
CA ASP A 322 -5.42 -7.67 16.68
C ASP A 322 -5.90 -8.94 17.39
N LEU A 323 -5.34 -9.25 18.56
CA LEU A 323 -5.72 -10.42 19.36
C LEU A 323 -6.20 -10.03 20.76
N LEU A 324 -7.31 -10.62 21.20
CA LEU A 324 -7.77 -10.58 22.58
C LEU A 324 -7.64 -11.97 23.21
N VAL A 325 -6.82 -12.09 24.25
CA VAL A 325 -6.64 -13.32 25.03
C VAL A 325 -7.34 -13.18 26.38
N VAL A 326 -8.31 -14.04 26.63
CA VAL A 326 -9.10 -14.09 27.86
C VAL A 326 -8.55 -15.18 28.77
N PHE A 327 -8.14 -14.82 29.97
CA PHE A 327 -7.68 -15.74 31.02
C PHE A 327 -8.79 -16.10 32.00
N PRO A 328 -8.81 -17.32 32.54
CA PRO A 328 -9.82 -17.73 33.52
C PRO A 328 -9.67 -16.95 34.84
N GLY A 329 -10.79 -16.75 35.54
CA GLY A 329 -10.86 -16.10 36.85
C GLY A 329 -10.99 -14.58 36.79
N ASP A 330 -10.73 -13.93 37.93
CA ASP A 330 -10.93 -12.48 38.14
C ASP A 330 -9.62 -11.69 38.25
N ALA A 331 -8.47 -12.37 38.31
CA ALA A 331 -7.17 -11.72 38.49
C ALA A 331 -6.79 -10.85 37.28
N PRO A 332 -6.21 -9.65 37.48
CA PRO A 332 -5.76 -8.80 36.38
C PRO A 332 -4.81 -9.53 35.42
N ALA A 333 -5.05 -9.37 34.12
CA ALA A 333 -4.28 -10.06 33.08
C ALA A 333 -3.42 -9.10 32.23
N ALA A 334 -3.40 -7.80 32.52
CA ALA A 334 -2.71 -6.79 31.70
C ALA A 334 -1.22 -7.09 31.50
N ASP A 335 -0.53 -7.54 32.55
CA ASP A 335 0.91 -7.86 32.48
C ASP A 335 1.21 -9.12 31.64
N ARG A 336 0.20 -9.98 31.40
CA ARG A 336 0.38 -11.20 30.60
C ARG A 336 0.62 -10.92 29.13
N ALA A 337 0.18 -9.78 28.60
CA ALA A 337 0.47 -9.41 27.21
C ALA A 337 1.99 -9.25 27.01
N ILE A 338 2.69 -8.65 27.97
CA ILE A 338 4.15 -8.48 27.96
C ILE A 338 4.84 -9.84 28.07
N GLU A 339 4.34 -10.73 28.92
CA GLU A 339 4.91 -12.08 29.10
C GLU A 339 4.78 -12.92 27.82
N ILE A 340 3.60 -12.90 27.18
CA ILE A 340 3.37 -13.55 25.89
C ILE A 340 4.33 -12.99 24.83
N GLN A 341 4.40 -11.68 24.67
CA GLN A 341 5.24 -11.04 23.65
C GLN A 341 6.74 -11.27 23.86
N LYS A 342 7.19 -11.46 25.10
CA LYS A 342 8.59 -11.80 25.42
C LYS A 342 8.91 -13.26 25.17
N ARG A 343 7.95 -14.16 25.39
CA ARG A 343 8.17 -15.61 25.38
C ARG A 343 7.94 -16.23 24.00
N ILE A 344 7.00 -15.71 23.24
CA ILE A 344 6.58 -16.27 21.95
C ILE A 344 7.03 -15.33 20.83
N SER A 345 7.87 -15.86 19.94
CA SER A 345 8.32 -15.14 18.76
C SER A 345 7.23 -15.14 17.68
N ARG A 346 7.18 -14.08 16.86
CA ARG A 346 6.22 -13.95 15.76
C ARG A 346 6.86 -13.18 14.60
N SER A 347 6.35 -13.41 13.40
CA SER A 347 6.79 -12.75 12.16
C SER A 347 5.93 -11.54 11.78
N PHE A 348 4.90 -11.21 12.56
CA PHE A 348 3.91 -10.18 12.21
C PHE A 348 3.74 -9.10 13.29
N PRO A 349 3.37 -7.87 12.89
CA PRO A 349 2.96 -6.82 13.82
C PRO A 349 1.70 -7.24 14.59
N LEU A 350 1.64 -6.98 15.89
CA LEU A 350 0.62 -7.52 16.79
C LEU A 350 0.21 -6.49 17.83
N ASP A 351 -1.07 -6.19 17.88
CA ASP A 351 -1.74 -5.51 18.99
C ASP A 351 -2.43 -6.57 19.86
N LEU A 352 -1.79 -6.91 20.99
CA LEU A 352 -2.22 -7.96 21.91
C LEU A 352 -2.90 -7.36 23.15
N LEU A 353 -4.18 -7.65 23.30
CA LEU A 353 -4.96 -7.36 24.49
C LEU A 353 -5.11 -8.61 25.35
N THR A 354 -5.00 -8.46 26.67
CA THR A 354 -5.22 -9.54 27.63
C THR A 354 -6.21 -9.09 28.71
N ILE A 355 -7.17 -9.95 29.04
CA ILE A 355 -8.21 -9.66 30.04
C ILE A 355 -8.56 -10.92 30.83
N SER A 356 -9.08 -10.77 32.05
CA SER A 356 -9.66 -11.89 32.80
C SER A 356 -11.13 -12.08 32.44
N ALA A 357 -11.65 -13.28 32.61
CA ALA A 357 -13.04 -13.59 32.33
C ALA A 357 -14.01 -12.76 33.18
N GLY A 358 -13.67 -12.55 34.46
CA GLY A 358 -14.43 -11.69 35.36
C GLY A 358 -14.47 -10.24 34.93
N GLU A 359 -13.30 -9.67 34.59
CA GLU A 359 -13.19 -8.29 34.13
C GLU A 359 -13.92 -8.08 32.81
N LEU A 360 -13.80 -9.03 31.88
CA LEU A 360 -14.51 -8.94 30.61
C LEU A 360 -16.03 -8.99 30.81
N ALA A 361 -16.53 -9.89 31.66
CA ALA A 361 -17.95 -9.97 31.98
C ALA A 361 -18.46 -8.68 32.66
N HIS A 362 -17.62 -8.03 33.47
CA HIS A 362 -17.94 -6.74 34.08
C HIS A 362 -18.03 -5.62 33.04
N ARG A 363 -17.02 -5.50 32.16
CA ARG A 363 -16.93 -4.50 31.10
C ARG A 363 -18.08 -4.58 30.08
N LEU A 364 -18.44 -5.80 29.69
CA LEU A 364 -19.59 -6.02 28.81
C LEU A 364 -20.91 -5.55 29.43
N LYS A 365 -21.09 -5.67 30.75
CA LYS A 365 -22.28 -5.11 31.44
C LYS A 365 -22.30 -3.58 31.45
N LEU A 366 -21.14 -2.94 31.35
CA LEU A 366 -20.99 -1.50 31.27
C LEU A 366 -21.09 -0.94 29.84
N ASN A 367 -21.33 -1.80 28.83
CA ASN A 367 -21.23 -1.45 27.40
C ASN A 367 -19.87 -0.85 27.01
N ASP A 368 -18.81 -1.32 27.65
CA ASP A 368 -17.41 -0.95 27.37
C ASP A 368 -16.61 -2.19 26.92
N PRO A 369 -16.94 -2.78 25.75
CA PRO A 369 -16.45 -4.10 25.32
C PRO A 369 -14.95 -4.19 25.06
#